data_AF-A0A519SN75-F1
#
_entry.id   AF-A0A519SN75-F1
#
_cell.length_a   1.000
_cell.length_b   1.000
_cell.length_c   1.000
_cell.angle_alpha   90.00
_cell.angle_beta   90.00
_cell.angle_gamma   90.00
#
_symmetry.space_group_name_H-M   'P 1'
#
loop_
_entity.id
_entity.type
_entity.pdbx_description
1 polymer ?
#
loop_
_entity_poly.entity_id
_entity_poly.type
_entity_poly.pdbx_seq_one_letter_code
_entity_poly.pdbx_strand_id
1 'polypeptide(L)'
;AQGGYLGFFKKGELVPEYEAASRKLEPGQMSPVVESQFGFHLIQFIERKGDSYSTRHILLKPATGTADASVAATKLTRLRTQILKDSISFAKAAKDFSTDKGTSGNGGLLVNRQDGGSRMPLDKLDPAIFFVIDTMKVGHITPPMPYRTDDGKEAMRILYLKSNIPPHQANLLDDYQKISQAALSQKKNQALDAWYEKNRSTVYLEVAPEYTQCKVLTASME
;
A
#
# COMPACT_ATOMS: atom_id res chain seq x y z
N ALA A 1 -17.06 15.48 -2.15
CA ALA A 1 -16.62 14.13 -2.54
C ALA A 1 -16.55 14.07 -4.07
N GLN A 2 -15.47 13.59 -4.67
CA GLN A 2 -15.26 13.56 -6.14
C GLN A 2 -16.06 12.44 -6.84
N GLY A 3 -17.27 12.13 -6.36
CA GLY A 3 -18.13 11.10 -6.97
C GLY A 3 -17.52 9.70 -7.05
N GLY A 4 -16.63 9.35 -6.13
CA GLY A 4 -15.94 8.04 -6.11
C GLY A 4 -14.83 7.88 -7.15
N TYR A 5 -14.39 8.97 -7.79
CA TYR A 5 -13.28 8.98 -8.74
C TYR A 5 -11.95 8.62 -8.08
N LEU A 6 -11.19 7.71 -8.70
CA LEU A 6 -9.96 7.13 -8.16
C LEU A 6 -8.67 7.68 -8.79
N GLY A 7 -8.75 8.73 -9.59
CA GLY A 7 -7.57 9.23 -10.31
C GLY A 7 -7.08 8.26 -11.39
N PHE A 8 -5.85 8.48 -11.83
CA PHE A 8 -5.16 7.60 -12.78
C PHE A 8 -4.26 6.64 -12.05
N PHE A 9 -4.35 5.37 -12.42
CA PHE A 9 -3.54 4.30 -11.87
C PHE A 9 -3.07 3.36 -12.98
N LYS A 10 -1.98 2.65 -12.70
CA LYS A 10 -1.37 1.64 -13.57
C LYS A 10 -1.76 0.24 -13.13
N LYS A 11 -1.46 -0.72 -14.00
CA LYS A 11 -1.62 -2.15 -13.69
C LYS A 11 -0.87 -2.52 -12.41
N GLY A 12 -1.55 -3.22 -11.50
CA GLY A 12 -1.01 -3.70 -10.22
C GLY A 12 -1.19 -2.74 -9.05
N GLU A 13 -1.76 -1.55 -9.26
CA GLU A 13 -2.00 -0.58 -8.19
C GLU A 13 -3.36 -0.77 -7.50
N LEU A 14 -4.28 -1.54 -8.10
CA LEU A 14 -5.58 -1.90 -7.51
C LEU A 14 -5.65 -3.40 -7.19
N VAL A 15 -6.63 -3.78 -6.36
CA VAL A 15 -6.85 -5.19 -6.05
C VAL A 15 -7.24 -6.01 -7.28
N PRO A 16 -6.81 -7.27 -7.35
CA PRO A 16 -6.96 -8.09 -8.55
C PRO A 16 -8.41 -8.18 -9.06
N GLU A 17 -9.39 -8.32 -8.17
CA GLU A 17 -10.80 -8.44 -8.53
C GLU A 17 -11.33 -7.16 -9.18
N TYR A 18 -11.00 -6.00 -8.59
CA TYR A 18 -11.37 -4.70 -9.11
C TYR A 18 -10.65 -4.39 -10.43
N GLU A 19 -9.33 -4.64 -10.49
CA GLU A 19 -8.53 -4.43 -11.69
C GLU A 19 -9.03 -5.29 -12.85
N ALA A 20 -9.26 -6.59 -12.60
CA ALA A 20 -9.73 -7.51 -13.62
C ALA A 20 -11.11 -7.12 -14.16
N ALA A 21 -12.00 -6.61 -13.31
CA ALA A 21 -13.31 -6.14 -13.73
C ALA A 21 -13.22 -4.81 -14.50
N SER A 22 -12.50 -3.82 -13.96
CA SER A 22 -12.35 -2.49 -14.58
C SER A 22 -11.69 -2.54 -15.95
N ARG A 23 -10.68 -3.39 -16.14
CA ARG A 23 -9.96 -3.49 -17.42
C ARG A 23 -10.78 -4.11 -18.57
N LYS A 24 -11.89 -4.78 -18.25
CA LYS A 24 -12.84 -5.35 -19.23
C LYS A 24 -13.89 -4.33 -19.69
N LEU A 25 -13.91 -3.13 -19.11
CA LEU A 25 -14.89 -2.10 -19.41
C LEU A 25 -14.34 -1.11 -20.43
N GLU A 26 -15.23 -0.63 -21.29
CA GLU A 26 -14.98 0.51 -22.17
C GLU A 26 -15.22 1.85 -21.45
N PRO A 27 -14.63 2.97 -21.90
CA PRO A 27 -14.92 4.31 -21.39
C PRO A 27 -16.42 4.61 -21.29
N GLY A 28 -16.85 5.01 -20.09
CA GLY A 28 -18.25 5.27 -19.75
C GLY A 28 -19.04 4.06 -19.26
N GLN A 29 -18.55 2.82 -19.49
CA GLN A 29 -19.24 1.59 -19.11
C GLN A 29 -19.15 1.31 -17.61
N MET A 30 -20.21 0.69 -17.07
CA MET A 30 -20.27 0.21 -15.69
C MET A 30 -20.08 -1.30 -15.61
N SER A 31 -19.42 -1.79 -14.55
CA SER A 31 -19.28 -3.21 -14.26
C SER A 31 -20.58 -3.80 -13.69
N PRO A 32 -20.75 -5.13 -13.73
CA PRO A 32 -21.56 -5.81 -12.73
C PRO A 32 -21.02 -5.57 -11.32
N VAL A 33 -21.77 -5.96 -10.29
CA VAL A 33 -21.28 -5.92 -8.91
C VAL A 33 -20.07 -6.85 -8.79
N VAL A 34 -18.95 -6.31 -8.33
CA VAL A 34 -17.70 -7.05 -8.12
C VAL A 34 -17.50 -7.23 -6.63
N GLU A 35 -17.41 -8.46 -6.17
CA GLU A 35 -17.01 -8.74 -4.79
C GLU A 35 -15.48 -8.70 -4.69
N SER A 36 -14.99 -8.04 -3.64
CA SER A 36 -13.61 -8.17 -3.22
C SER A 36 -13.57 -8.34 -1.70
N GLN A 37 -12.38 -8.57 -1.15
CA GLN A 37 -12.16 -8.59 0.30
C GLN A 37 -12.64 -7.32 1.05
N PHE A 38 -13.00 -6.24 0.36
CA PHE A 38 -13.53 -5.01 0.96
C PHE A 38 -15.04 -4.85 0.88
N GLY A 39 -15.74 -5.80 0.26
CA GLY A 39 -17.17 -5.74 0.01
C GLY A 39 -17.48 -5.66 -1.48
N PHE A 40 -18.59 -5.02 -1.80
CA PHE A 40 -19.16 -5.02 -3.14
C PHE A 40 -18.89 -3.70 -3.85
N HIS A 41 -18.36 -3.77 -5.06
CA HIS A 41 -18.01 -2.62 -5.88
C HIS A 41 -18.93 -2.52 -7.09
N LEU A 42 -19.43 -1.32 -7.36
CA LEU A 42 -19.95 -0.94 -8.67
C LEU A 42 -18.95 0.02 -9.31
N ILE A 43 -18.36 -0.38 -10.43
CA ILE A 43 -17.24 0.33 -11.06
C ILE A 43 -17.75 1.01 -12.33
N GLN A 44 -17.31 2.23 -12.59
CA GLN A 44 -17.44 2.87 -13.90
C GLN A 44 -16.07 3.25 -14.43
N PHE A 45 -15.80 2.85 -15.67
CA PHE A 45 -14.57 3.23 -16.36
C PHE A 45 -14.69 4.64 -16.91
N ILE A 46 -13.68 5.48 -16.68
CA ILE A 46 -13.71 6.87 -17.12
C ILE A 46 -12.91 7.01 -18.41
N GLU A 47 -11.59 6.85 -18.35
CA GLU A 47 -10.74 6.98 -19.53
C GLU A 47 -9.43 6.19 -19.40
N ARG A 48 -8.74 5.97 -20.53
CA ARG A 48 -7.42 5.34 -20.59
C ARG A 48 -6.44 6.29 -21.28
N LYS A 49 -5.25 6.45 -20.70
CA LYS A 49 -4.13 7.24 -21.24
C LYS A 49 -2.85 6.41 -21.19
N GLY A 50 -2.48 5.82 -22.33
CA GLY A 50 -1.37 4.88 -22.42
C GLY A 50 -1.57 3.67 -21.49
N ASP A 51 -0.58 3.41 -20.64
CA ASP A 51 -0.62 2.32 -19.63
C ASP A 51 -1.39 2.67 -18.35
N SER A 52 -1.88 3.91 -18.25
CA SER A 52 -2.67 4.37 -17.10
C SER A 52 -4.15 4.46 -17.46
N TYR A 53 -5.01 4.25 -16.47
CA TYR A 53 -6.46 4.38 -16.64
C TYR A 53 -7.10 4.92 -15.37
N SER A 54 -8.29 5.47 -15.52
CA SER A 54 -9.05 6.04 -14.42
C SER A 54 -10.44 5.46 -14.34
N THR A 55 -10.92 5.28 -13.11
CA THR A 55 -12.25 4.77 -12.81
C THR A 55 -12.89 5.61 -11.72
N ARG A 56 -14.19 5.41 -11.52
CA ARG A 56 -14.86 5.74 -10.28
C ARG A 56 -15.63 4.54 -9.76
N HIS A 57 -15.87 4.47 -8.47
CA HIS A 57 -16.66 3.38 -7.91
C HIS A 57 -17.56 3.79 -6.76
N ILE A 58 -18.53 2.92 -6.50
CA ILE A 58 -19.28 2.84 -5.26
C ILE A 58 -18.82 1.57 -4.55
N LEU A 59 -18.41 1.70 -3.28
CA LEU A 59 -18.04 0.58 -2.43
C LEU A 59 -19.08 0.41 -1.31
N LEU A 60 -19.77 -0.73 -1.31
CA LEU A 60 -20.64 -1.15 -0.23
C LEU A 60 -19.92 -2.17 0.65
N LYS A 61 -19.52 -1.72 1.84
CA LYS A 61 -18.93 -2.59 2.87
C LYS A 61 -20.08 -3.31 3.60
N PRO A 62 -20.04 -4.64 3.76
CA PRO A 62 -20.97 -5.34 4.63
C PRO A 62 -20.88 -4.74 6.03
N ALA A 63 -22.01 -4.31 6.59
CA ALA A 63 -22.05 -3.81 7.95
C ALA A 63 -21.91 -5.00 8.90
N THR A 64 -20.69 -5.28 9.37
CA THR A 64 -20.50 -6.13 10.54
C THR A 64 -20.45 -5.23 11.76
N GLY A 65 -21.51 -5.24 12.55
CA GLY A 65 -21.63 -4.42 13.74
C GLY A 65 -22.20 -5.24 14.88
N THR A 66 -21.34 -5.66 15.78
CA THR A 66 -21.72 -6.11 17.13
C THR A 66 -21.97 -4.89 18.04
N ALA A 67 -22.56 -5.10 19.22
CA ALA A 67 -22.76 -4.02 20.20
C ALA A 67 -21.43 -3.31 20.58
N ASP A 68 -20.32 -4.05 20.62
CA ASP A 68 -18.99 -3.52 20.94
C ASP A 68 -18.46 -2.56 19.85
N ALA A 69 -18.76 -2.85 18.58
CA ALA A 69 -18.39 -1.96 17.47
C ALA A 69 -19.06 -0.58 17.60
N SER A 70 -20.30 -0.52 18.10
CA SER A 70 -21.04 0.74 18.32
C SER A 70 -20.41 1.58 19.45
N VAL A 71 -19.98 0.94 20.54
CA VAL A 71 -19.29 1.61 21.65
C VAL A 71 -17.94 2.17 21.19
N ALA A 72 -17.15 1.37 20.48
CA ALA A 72 -15.87 1.81 19.91
C ALA A 72 -16.05 2.96 18.91
N ALA A 73 -17.08 2.89 18.05
CA ALA A 73 -17.43 3.96 17.12
C ALA A 73 -17.75 5.27 17.84
N THR A 74 -18.53 5.21 18.93
CA THR A 74 -18.89 6.38 19.74
C THR A 74 -17.65 7.00 20.39
N LYS A 75 -16.76 6.17 20.96
CA LYS A 75 -15.49 6.63 21.55
C LYS A 75 -14.60 7.31 20.52
N LEU A 76 -14.44 6.71 19.33
CA LEU A 76 -13.66 7.31 18.26
C LEU A 76 -14.29 8.59 17.70
N THR A 77 -15.62 8.68 17.66
CA THR A 77 -16.32 9.92 17.26
C THR A 77 -15.97 11.08 18.19
N ARG A 78 -15.94 10.82 19.50
CA ARG A 78 -15.54 11.83 20.52
C ARG A 78 -14.08 12.21 20.37
N LEU A 79 -13.17 11.24 20.25
CA LEU A 79 -11.74 11.49 20.04
C LEU A 79 -11.49 12.30 18.76
N ARG A 80 -12.12 11.91 17.65
CA ARG A 80 -12.06 12.66 16.39
C ARG A 80 -12.49 14.11 16.57
N THR A 81 -13.58 14.35 17.30
CA THR A 81 -14.06 15.72 17.56
C THR A 81 -13.05 16.53 18.38
N GLN A 82 -12.40 15.91 19.37
CA GLN A 82 -11.35 16.58 20.16
C GLN A 82 -10.12 16.90 19.30
N ILE A 83 -9.73 15.99 18.39
CA ILE A 83 -8.61 16.21 17.48
C ILE A 83 -8.93 17.35 16.50
N LEU A 84 -10.14 17.37 15.93
CA LEU A 84 -10.57 18.43 15.00
C LEU A 84 -10.70 19.81 15.67
N LYS A 85 -10.83 19.86 17.00
CA LYS A 85 -10.85 21.09 17.81
C LYS A 85 -9.48 21.41 18.42
N ASP A 86 -8.42 20.72 17.98
CA ASP A 86 -7.05 20.85 18.48
C ASP A 86 -6.89 20.67 20.00
N SER A 87 -7.87 20.05 20.67
CA SER A 87 -7.82 19.79 22.12
C SER A 87 -6.84 18.65 22.46
N ILE A 88 -6.56 17.78 21.49
CA ILE A 88 -5.55 16.72 21.59
C ILE A 88 -4.97 16.47 20.19
N SER A 89 -3.65 16.31 20.07
CA SER A 89 -3.06 15.96 18.78
C SER A 89 -3.37 14.51 18.39
N PHE A 90 -3.41 14.22 17.09
CA PHE A 90 -3.64 12.85 16.60
C PHE A 90 -2.61 11.86 17.19
N ALA A 91 -1.33 12.25 17.23
CA ALA A 91 -0.27 11.42 17.77
C ALA A 91 -0.44 11.14 19.28
N LYS A 92 -0.87 12.14 20.07
CA LYS A 92 -1.19 11.96 21.49
C LYS A 92 -2.40 11.03 21.66
N ALA A 93 -3.45 11.24 20.87
CA ALA A 93 -4.64 10.38 20.91
C ALA A 93 -4.32 8.92 20.55
N ALA A 94 -3.49 8.70 19.52
CA ALA A 94 -3.02 7.37 19.15
C ALA A 94 -2.20 6.73 20.27
N LYS A 95 -1.26 7.47 20.88
CA LYS A 95 -0.44 6.96 21.98
C LYS A 95 -1.25 6.58 23.21
N ASP A 96 -2.22 7.42 23.58
CA ASP A 96 -2.97 7.24 24.83
C ASP A 96 -4.15 6.25 24.71
N PHE A 97 -4.79 6.18 23.53
CA PHE A 97 -6.07 5.47 23.38
C PHE A 97 -6.06 4.33 22.35
N SER A 98 -5.07 4.25 21.46
CA SER A 98 -5.03 3.18 20.47
C SER A 98 -4.65 1.85 21.11
N THR A 99 -5.41 0.81 20.77
CA THR A 99 -5.13 -0.57 21.14
C THR A 99 -4.21 -1.27 20.14
N ASP A 100 -3.94 -0.65 18.99
CA ASP A 100 -2.95 -1.12 18.04
C ASP A 100 -1.53 -0.85 18.57
N LYS A 101 -0.88 -1.89 19.09
CA LYS A 101 0.48 -1.82 19.64
C LYS A 101 1.54 -1.54 18.58
N GLY A 102 1.28 -1.88 17.31
CA GLY A 102 2.22 -1.65 16.21
C GLY A 102 2.38 -0.16 15.87
N THR A 103 1.35 0.66 16.12
CA THR A 103 1.33 2.07 15.71
C THR A 103 1.14 3.04 16.87
N SER A 104 0.51 2.65 17.99
CA SER A 104 0.29 3.54 19.15
C SER A 104 1.57 4.23 19.63
N GLY A 105 2.68 3.50 19.74
CA GLY A 105 3.97 4.02 20.20
C GLY A 105 4.60 5.09 19.29
N ASN A 106 4.27 5.09 18.00
CA ASN A 106 4.76 6.07 17.02
C ASN A 106 3.73 7.15 16.66
N GLY A 107 2.67 7.29 17.46
CA GLY A 107 1.62 8.28 17.21
C GLY A 107 0.63 7.87 16.12
N GLY A 108 0.46 6.56 15.87
CA GLY A 108 -0.49 6.03 14.90
C GLY A 108 0.00 6.07 13.45
N LEU A 109 1.30 6.26 13.24
CA LEU A 109 1.91 6.33 11.93
C LEU A 109 2.08 4.92 11.34
N LEU A 110 1.53 4.73 10.15
CA LEU A 110 1.77 3.52 9.37
C LEU A 110 3.17 3.60 8.77
N VAL A 111 4.03 2.65 9.12
CA VAL A 111 5.41 2.56 8.61
C VAL A 111 5.52 1.42 7.61
N ASN A 112 6.38 1.59 6.61
CA ASN A 112 6.71 0.50 5.71
C ASN A 112 7.47 -0.58 6.49
N ARG A 113 6.91 -1.80 6.54
CA ARG A 113 7.49 -2.91 7.31
C ARG A 113 8.80 -3.44 6.72
N GLN A 114 9.09 -3.16 5.45
CA GLN A 114 10.31 -3.63 4.78
C GLN A 114 11.55 -2.82 5.15
N ASP A 115 11.41 -1.50 5.29
CA ASP A 115 12.54 -0.58 5.50
C ASP A 115 12.39 0.34 6.71
N GLY A 116 11.27 0.27 7.44
CA GLY A 116 10.96 1.13 8.58
C GLY A 116 10.63 2.58 8.18
N GLY A 117 10.47 2.87 6.89
CA GLY A 117 10.19 4.19 6.37
C GLY A 117 8.85 4.75 6.86
N SER A 118 8.82 6.05 7.15
CA SER A 118 7.61 6.80 7.51
C SER A 118 6.71 7.14 6.31
N ARG A 119 7.20 6.86 5.09
CA ARG A 119 6.47 7.00 3.83
C ARG A 119 6.06 5.62 3.35
N MET A 120 4.82 5.51 2.90
CA MET A 120 4.27 4.26 2.38
C MET A 120 3.96 4.41 0.90
N PRO A 121 4.62 3.64 0.02
CA PRO A 121 4.20 3.53 -1.37
C PRO A 121 2.75 3.05 -1.48
N LEU A 122 2.01 3.53 -2.49
CA LEU A 122 0.60 3.18 -2.69
C LEU A 122 0.40 1.67 -2.91
N ASP A 123 1.34 1.01 -3.58
CA ASP A 123 1.34 -0.44 -3.83
C ASP A 123 1.62 -1.28 -2.56
N LYS A 124 2.03 -0.65 -1.46
CA LYS A 124 2.25 -1.29 -0.15
C LYS A 124 1.17 -0.98 0.87
N LEU A 125 0.21 -0.11 0.53
CA LEU A 125 -0.91 0.19 1.40
C LEU A 125 -1.95 -0.93 1.37
N ASP A 126 -2.56 -1.20 2.52
CA ASP A 126 -3.80 -1.97 2.57
C ASP A 126 -4.81 -1.29 1.62
N PRO A 127 -5.38 -2.01 0.64
CA PRO A 127 -6.19 -1.33 -0.36
C PRO A 127 -7.50 -0.76 0.20
N ALA A 128 -8.01 -1.21 1.36
CA ALA A 128 -9.12 -0.55 2.05
C ALA A 128 -8.74 0.84 2.58
N ILE A 129 -7.46 1.02 2.94
CA ILE A 129 -6.90 2.33 3.27
C ILE A 129 -6.76 3.15 1.99
N PHE A 130 -6.21 2.57 0.92
CA PHE A 130 -6.03 3.23 -0.38
C PHE A 130 -7.31 3.92 -0.85
N PHE A 131 -8.43 3.20 -0.98
CA PHE A 131 -9.70 3.78 -1.48
C PHE A 131 -10.23 4.92 -0.60
N VAL A 132 -9.92 4.90 0.70
CA VAL A 132 -10.34 5.96 1.61
C VAL A 132 -9.45 7.18 1.44
N ILE A 133 -8.13 7.01 1.43
CA ILE A 133 -7.19 8.13 1.38
C ILE A 133 -7.11 8.77 -0.01
N ASP A 134 -7.41 8.02 -1.07
CA ASP A 134 -7.35 8.50 -2.44
C ASP A 134 -8.36 9.63 -2.70
N THR A 135 -9.57 9.50 -2.14
CA THR A 135 -10.61 10.55 -2.23
C THR A 135 -10.50 11.64 -1.15
N MET A 136 -9.45 11.58 -0.32
CA MET A 136 -9.29 12.38 0.89
C MET A 136 -8.27 13.49 0.70
N LYS A 137 -8.55 14.65 1.30
CA LYS A 137 -7.60 15.77 1.30
C LYS A 137 -6.57 15.61 2.41
N VAL A 138 -5.33 16.01 2.15
CA VAL A 138 -4.28 16.09 3.18
C VAL A 138 -4.78 16.92 4.37
N GLY A 139 -4.45 16.50 5.59
CA GLY A 139 -4.90 17.11 6.84
C GLY A 139 -6.27 16.63 7.34
N HIS A 140 -7.06 15.90 6.53
CA HIS A 140 -8.38 15.45 6.96
C HIS A 140 -8.29 14.23 7.89
N ILE A 141 -9.37 13.97 8.64
CA ILE A 141 -9.54 12.76 9.45
C ILE A 141 -10.89 12.11 9.11
N THR A 142 -10.87 10.81 8.80
CA THR A 142 -12.08 10.05 8.45
C THR A 142 -13.04 9.96 9.65
N PRO A 143 -14.34 9.75 9.43
CA PRO A 143 -15.22 9.18 10.45
C PRO A 143 -14.69 7.82 10.95
N PRO A 144 -15.18 7.31 12.10
CA PRO A 144 -14.88 5.96 12.53
C PRO A 144 -15.37 4.94 11.49
N MET A 145 -14.51 4.00 11.15
CA MET A 145 -14.80 2.95 10.18
C MET A 145 -14.42 1.59 10.75
N PRO A 146 -15.20 0.54 10.46
CA PRO A 146 -14.83 -0.83 10.81
C PRO A 146 -13.63 -1.29 9.98
N TYR A 147 -12.79 -2.11 10.58
CA TYR A 147 -11.74 -2.86 9.91
C TYR A 147 -11.46 -4.16 10.68
N ARG A 148 -10.75 -5.08 10.04
CA ARG A 148 -10.20 -6.26 10.73
C ARG A 148 -8.73 -6.03 11.05
N THR A 149 -8.33 -6.36 12.26
CA THR A 149 -6.93 -6.37 12.68
C THR A 149 -6.19 -7.58 12.11
N ASP A 150 -4.85 -7.55 12.15
CA ASP A 150 -4.00 -8.64 11.68
C ASP A 150 -4.32 -9.99 12.37
N ASP A 151 -4.83 -9.98 13.60
CA ASP A 151 -5.29 -11.16 14.35
C ASP A 151 -6.75 -11.55 14.07
N GLY A 152 -7.38 -10.96 13.06
CA GLY A 152 -8.72 -11.30 12.58
C GLY A 152 -9.88 -10.72 13.39
N LYS A 153 -9.62 -9.95 14.44
CA LYS A 153 -10.66 -9.34 15.27
C LYS A 153 -11.31 -8.16 14.55
N GLU A 154 -12.59 -7.96 14.84
CA GLU A 154 -13.30 -6.75 14.42
C GLU A 154 -12.87 -5.57 15.29
N ALA A 155 -12.54 -4.45 14.64
CA ALA A 155 -12.10 -3.24 15.32
C ALA A 155 -12.61 -1.99 14.58
N MET A 156 -12.52 -0.85 15.25
CA MET A 156 -12.86 0.45 14.66
C MET A 156 -11.60 1.31 14.58
N ARG A 157 -11.45 2.09 13.50
CA ARG A 157 -10.35 3.03 13.32
C ARG A 157 -10.81 4.36 12.76
N ILE A 158 -9.98 5.38 12.95
CA ILE A 158 -10.00 6.64 12.17
C ILE A 158 -8.66 6.77 11.46
N LEU A 159 -8.66 7.32 10.25
CA LEU A 159 -7.45 7.54 9.45
C LEU A 159 -7.18 9.03 9.31
N TYR A 160 -5.91 9.41 9.39
CA TYR A 160 -5.43 10.77 9.19
C TYR A 160 -4.46 10.81 8.01
N LEU A 161 -4.80 11.56 6.95
CA LEU A 161 -3.92 11.71 5.79
C LEU A 161 -2.94 12.86 6.06
N LYS A 162 -1.79 12.53 6.65
CA LYS A 162 -0.78 13.52 7.05
C LYS A 162 -0.12 14.23 5.86
N SER A 163 0.20 13.49 4.81
CA SER A 163 0.85 14.00 3.59
C SER A 163 0.63 13.02 2.44
N ASN A 164 0.59 13.54 1.22
CA ASN A 164 0.55 12.75 -0.01
C ASN A 164 1.53 13.34 -1.01
N ILE A 165 2.32 12.50 -1.69
CA ILE A 165 3.20 12.91 -2.78
C ILE A 165 2.62 12.26 -4.05
N PRO A 166 2.08 13.05 -5.00
CA PRO A 166 1.52 12.52 -6.24
C PRO A 166 2.56 11.73 -7.05
N PRO A 167 2.10 10.87 -7.99
CA PRO A 167 3.00 10.22 -8.93
C PRO A 167 3.94 11.23 -9.61
N HIS A 168 5.24 11.00 -9.51
CA HIS A 168 6.28 11.86 -10.06
C HIS A 168 7.44 11.02 -10.59
N GLN A 169 8.32 11.65 -11.38
CA GLN A 169 9.58 11.04 -11.78
C GLN A 169 10.53 11.01 -10.59
N ALA A 170 11.21 9.88 -10.38
CA ALA A 170 12.05 9.67 -9.22
C ALA A 170 13.12 10.77 -9.11
N ASN A 171 13.28 11.35 -7.93
CA ASN A 171 14.24 12.42 -7.69
C ASN A 171 14.95 12.29 -6.34
N LEU A 172 16.13 12.90 -6.22
CA LEU A 172 16.96 12.80 -5.01
C LEU A 172 16.41 13.54 -3.80
N LEU A 173 15.45 14.46 -3.97
CA LEU A 173 14.84 15.20 -2.87
C LEU A 173 13.76 14.35 -2.19
N ASP A 174 12.87 13.74 -2.98
CA ASP A 174 11.72 13.00 -2.48
C ASP A 174 11.98 11.50 -2.28
N ASP A 175 12.85 10.91 -3.10
CA ASP A 175 13.07 9.46 -3.17
C ASP A 175 14.48 9.03 -2.72
N TYR A 176 15.21 9.88 -2.01
CA TYR A 176 16.59 9.60 -1.61
C TYR A 176 16.77 8.21 -0.99
N GLN A 177 15.90 7.82 -0.05
CA GLN A 177 15.97 6.52 0.62
C GLN A 177 15.86 5.36 -0.37
N LYS A 178 14.89 5.43 -1.28
CA LYS A 178 14.66 4.41 -2.32
C LYS A 178 15.84 4.33 -3.28
N ILE A 179 16.32 5.48 -3.77
CA ILE A 179 17.47 5.56 -4.68
C ILE A 179 18.74 5.05 -4.00
N SER A 180 18.97 5.45 -2.74
CA SER A 180 20.12 5.01 -1.96
C SER A 180 20.12 3.49 -1.73
N GLN A 181 18.96 2.89 -1.45
CA GLN A 181 18.85 1.43 -1.28
C GLN A 181 19.08 0.69 -2.60
N ALA A 182 18.53 1.17 -3.70
CA ALA A 182 18.75 0.59 -5.03
C ALA A 182 20.24 0.65 -5.43
N ALA A 183 20.88 1.81 -5.25
CA ALA A 183 22.31 1.99 -5.52
C ALA A 183 23.19 1.10 -4.62
N LEU A 184 22.84 0.97 -3.34
CA LEU A 184 23.54 0.06 -2.41
C LEU A 184 23.40 -1.40 -2.85
N SER A 185 22.20 -1.83 -3.24
CA SER A 185 21.96 -3.19 -3.74
C SER A 185 22.77 -3.47 -4.99
N GLN A 186 22.80 -2.53 -5.94
CA GLN A 186 23.60 -2.66 -7.15
C GLN A 186 25.09 -2.80 -6.84
N LYS A 187 25.64 -1.96 -5.95
CA LYS A 187 27.04 -2.03 -5.53
C LYS A 187 27.38 -3.33 -4.82
N LYS A 188 26.49 -3.85 -3.96
CA LYS A 188 26.66 -5.14 -3.29
C LYS A 188 26.73 -6.29 -4.30
N ASN A 189 25.82 -6.30 -5.27
CA ASN A 189 25.80 -7.32 -6.33
C ASN A 189 27.10 -7.25 -7.15
N GLN A 190 27.49 -6.07 -7.62
CA GLN A 190 28.75 -5.89 -8.36
C GLN A 190 29.98 -6.34 -7.57
N ALA A 191 30.03 -6.04 -6.27
CA ALA A 191 31.13 -6.48 -5.41
C ALA A 191 31.13 -8.00 -5.22
N LEU A 192 29.95 -8.62 -5.08
CA LEU A 192 29.80 -10.06 -4.97
C LEU A 192 30.21 -10.77 -6.27
N ASP A 193 29.79 -10.25 -7.42
CA ASP A 193 30.14 -10.79 -8.74
C ASP A 193 31.65 -10.70 -8.98
N ALA A 194 32.26 -9.55 -8.68
CA ALA A 194 33.70 -9.36 -8.79
C ALA A 194 34.47 -10.29 -7.82
N TRP A 195 33.96 -10.50 -6.60
CA TRP A 195 34.53 -11.44 -5.65
C TRP A 195 34.39 -12.89 -6.15
N TYR A 196 33.24 -13.27 -6.72
CA TYR A 196 32.98 -14.59 -7.27
C TYR A 196 33.97 -14.90 -8.40
N GLU A 197 34.07 -14.02 -9.41
CA GLU A 197 34.97 -14.23 -10.55
C GLU A 197 36.44 -14.33 -10.12
N LYS A 198 36.85 -13.51 -9.14
CA LYS A 198 38.22 -13.55 -8.60
C LYS A 198 38.55 -14.87 -7.89
N ASN A 199 37.59 -15.44 -7.15
CA ASN A 199 37.84 -16.60 -6.29
C ASN A 199 37.38 -17.92 -6.92
N ARG A 200 36.66 -17.91 -8.05
CA ARG A 200 36.15 -19.11 -8.73
C ARG A 200 37.24 -20.14 -9.01
N SER A 201 38.45 -19.70 -9.38
CA SER A 201 39.59 -20.59 -9.66
C SER A 201 40.33 -21.07 -8.41
N THR A 202 40.04 -20.51 -7.23
CA THR A 202 40.70 -20.89 -5.96
C THR A 202 40.01 -22.06 -5.25
N VAL A 203 38.81 -22.43 -5.69
CA VAL A 203 38.02 -23.51 -5.13
C VAL A 203 37.93 -24.65 -6.15
N TYR A 204 38.08 -25.89 -5.68
CA TYR A 204 37.88 -27.07 -6.53
C TYR A 204 36.38 -27.23 -6.81
N LEU A 205 36.01 -27.19 -8.09
CA LEU A 205 34.64 -27.35 -8.58
C LEU A 205 34.60 -28.50 -9.57
N GLU A 206 33.82 -29.54 -9.27
CA GLU A 206 33.58 -30.69 -10.15
C GLU A 206 32.11 -30.68 -10.59
N VAL A 207 31.88 -30.77 -11.90
CA VAL A 207 30.53 -30.85 -12.47
C VAL A 207 30.29 -32.29 -12.88
N ALA A 208 29.23 -32.90 -12.35
CA ALA A 208 28.89 -34.28 -12.72
C ALA A 208 28.62 -34.38 -14.24
N PRO A 209 29.04 -35.48 -14.90
CA PRO A 209 29.02 -35.60 -16.37
C PRO A 209 27.66 -35.30 -17.02
N GLU A 210 26.58 -35.68 -16.34
CA GLU A 210 25.19 -35.48 -16.76
C GLU A 210 24.82 -33.99 -16.98
N TYR A 211 25.51 -33.08 -16.28
CA TYR A 211 25.24 -31.63 -16.28
C TYR A 211 26.28 -30.82 -17.08
N THR A 212 27.25 -31.46 -17.74
CA THR A 212 28.30 -30.78 -18.51
C THR A 212 27.72 -29.89 -19.62
N GLN A 213 26.60 -30.31 -20.20
CA GLN A 213 25.87 -29.59 -21.24
C GLN A 213 25.04 -28.40 -20.73
N CYS A 214 24.83 -28.28 -19.42
CA CYS A 214 24.05 -27.18 -18.83
C CYS A 214 24.83 -25.86 -18.69
N LYS A 215 26.14 -25.82 -19.04
CA LYS A 215 26.96 -24.58 -19.08
C LYS A 215 26.86 -23.69 -17.82
N VAL A 216 26.60 -24.30 -16.67
CA VAL A 216 26.23 -23.63 -15.41
C VAL A 216 27.33 -22.68 -14.91
N LEU A 217 28.60 -22.96 -15.25
CA LEU A 217 29.77 -22.20 -14.83
C LEU A 217 30.30 -21.21 -15.88
N THR A 218 29.64 -21.10 -17.04
CA THR A 218 30.09 -20.26 -18.18
C THR A 218 29.16 -19.09 -18.49
N ALA A 219 28.16 -18.81 -17.64
CA ALA A 219 27.09 -17.85 -17.91
C ALA A 219 27.46 -16.35 -17.76
N SER A 220 28.71 -16.01 -17.47
CA SER A 220 29.15 -14.61 -17.29
C SER A 220 29.79 -14.02 -18.56
N MET A 221 29.17 -14.12 -19.73
CA MET A 221 29.61 -13.40 -20.94
C MET A 221 28.43 -13.10 -21.88
N GLU A 222 27.68 -12.04 -21.57
CA GLU A 222 27.02 -11.14 -22.53
C GLU A 222 26.64 -9.82 -21.83
#